data_AF-A0A523WUR0-F1
#
_entry.id   AF-A0A523WUR0-F1
#
_cell.length_a   1.000
_cell.length_b   1.000
_cell.length_c   1.000
_cell.angle_alpha   90.00
_cell.angle_beta   90.00
_cell.angle_gamma   90.00
#
_symmetry.space_group_name_H-M   'P 1'
#
loop_
_entity.id
_entity.type
_entity.pdbx_description
1 polymer ?
#
loop_
_entity_poly.entity_id
_entity_poly.type
_entity_poly.pdbx_seq_one_letter_code
_entity_poly.pdbx_strand_id
1 'polypeptide(L)'
;MERDRFKKLFPHLAEEMESGRSKAHLDDDTETGGSGTRTNARKWTGYDPDVVDFIRRCETVEQAKEVVEYLESHGELTAERAAEVKKQIAEEGLRSFGAKKDEGFYHKDR
;
A
#
# COMPACT_ATOMS: atom_id res chain seq x y z
N MET A 1 7.78 6.00 39.03
CA MET A 1 6.81 4.97 39.44
C MET A 1 6.44 4.00 38.32
N GLU A 2 5.94 4.43 37.15
CA GLU A 2 5.65 3.47 36.06
C GLU A 2 6.90 2.85 35.42
N ARG A 3 7.93 3.67 35.12
CA ARG A 3 9.19 3.18 34.54
C ARG A 3 9.92 2.19 35.44
N ASP A 4 9.89 2.42 36.75
CA ASP A 4 10.55 1.53 37.73
C ASP A 4 9.82 0.19 37.86
N ARG A 5 8.48 0.21 37.78
CA ARG A 5 7.67 -1.02 37.73
C ARG A 5 7.90 -1.79 36.44
N PHE A 6 7.98 -1.11 35.30
CA PHE A 6 8.26 -1.72 34.01
C PHE A 6 9.63 -2.42 34.00
N LYS A 7 10.68 -1.76 34.51
CA LYS A 7 12.02 -2.36 34.66
C LYS A 7 12.02 -3.60 35.55
N LYS A 8 11.18 -3.64 36.59
CA LYS A 8 11.06 -4.79 37.49
C LYS A 8 10.30 -5.96 36.86
N LEU A 9 9.29 -5.67 36.04
CA LEU A 9 8.46 -6.67 35.38
C LEU A 9 9.09 -7.22 34.09
N PHE A 10 9.83 -6.40 33.36
CA PHE A 10 10.43 -6.72 32.07
C PHE A 10 11.90 -6.28 32.00
N PRO A 11 12.80 -6.88 32.82
CA PRO A 11 14.18 -6.41 32.95
C PRO A 11 14.97 -6.50 31.63
N HIS A 12 14.81 -7.60 30.88
CA HIS A 12 15.49 -7.79 29.60
C HIS A 12 14.99 -6.85 28.51
N LEU A 13 13.68 -6.61 28.44
CA LEU A 13 13.11 -5.69 27.45
C LEU A 13 13.53 -4.24 27.73
N ALA A 14 13.59 -3.85 29.01
CA ALA A 14 14.11 -2.55 29.41
C ALA A 14 15.60 -2.41 29.06
N GLU A 15 16.40 -3.46 29.28
CA GLU A 15 17.81 -3.48 28.85
C GLU A 15 17.95 -3.37 27.33
N GLU A 16 17.14 -4.07 26.54
CA GLU A 16 17.16 -3.99 25.08
C GLU A 16 16.80 -2.60 24.56
N MET A 17 15.79 -1.95 25.16
CA MET A 17 15.38 -0.58 24.81
C MET A 17 16.46 0.45 25.17
N GLU A 18 17.11 0.31 26.33
CA GLU A 18 18.17 1.22 26.79
C GLU A 18 19.49 1.00 26.06
N SER A 19 19.88 -0.26 25.83
CA SER A 19 21.09 -0.62 25.10
C SER A 19 20.98 -0.43 23.59
N GLY A 20 19.75 -0.36 23.07
CA GLY A 20 19.47 -0.20 21.65
C GLY A 20 19.88 -1.40 20.78
N ARG A 21 20.19 -2.55 21.38
CA ARG A 21 20.68 -3.76 20.68
C ARG A 21 19.68 -4.32 19.66
N SER A 22 18.40 -3.95 19.77
CA SER A 22 17.31 -4.45 18.93
C SER A 22 16.62 -3.34 18.11
N LYS A 23 17.27 -2.19 17.92
CA LYS A 23 16.70 -1.11 17.09
C LYS A 23 16.85 -1.47 15.62
N ALA A 24 15.73 -1.76 14.96
CA ALA A 24 15.68 -1.74 13.50
C ALA A 24 15.62 -0.29 13.03
N HIS A 25 16.56 0.11 12.17
CA HIS A 25 16.38 1.33 11.40
C HIS A 25 15.25 1.07 10.40
N LEU A 26 14.10 1.66 10.67
CA LEU A 26 13.07 1.86 9.66
C LEU A 26 13.45 3.16 8.96
N ASP A 27 14.02 3.04 7.77
CA ASP A 27 14.18 4.18 6.88
C ASP A 27 12.77 4.64 6.51
N ASP A 28 12.33 5.72 7.14
CA ASP A 28 11.07 6.38 6.83
C ASP A 28 11.28 7.17 5.54
N ASP A 29 11.07 6.51 4.40
CA ASP A 29 11.05 7.14 3.08
C ASP A 29 9.74 7.94 2.87
N THR A 30 9.25 8.67 3.88
CA THR A 30 8.17 9.64 3.66
C THR A 30 8.73 10.83 2.91
N GLU A 31 8.00 11.31 1.90
CA GLU A 31 8.40 12.36 0.97
C GLU A 31 8.50 13.76 1.61
N THR A 32 9.26 13.92 2.69
CA THR A 32 9.66 15.23 3.18
C THR A 32 11.11 15.46 2.77
N GLY A 33 11.26 16.16 1.64
CA GLY A 33 12.55 16.49 1.03
C GLY A 33 13.62 16.89 2.04
N GLY A 34 14.71 16.12 2.08
CA GLY A 34 15.80 16.37 3.00
C GLY A 34 16.93 15.36 2.89
N SER A 35 17.85 15.63 1.96
CA SER A 35 19.27 15.24 2.03
C SER A 35 19.62 13.77 2.32
N GLY A 36 19.90 13.03 1.24
CA GLY A 36 21.17 12.32 1.14
C GLY A 36 21.24 10.91 1.75
N THR A 37 20.76 9.92 1.01
CA THR A 37 21.48 8.67 0.66
C THR A 37 20.73 8.08 -0.52
N ARG A 38 21.38 7.87 -1.67
CA ARG A 38 20.76 7.16 -2.81
C ARG A 38 20.78 5.67 -2.49
N THR A 39 19.93 5.24 -1.57
CA THR A 39 19.53 3.84 -1.49
C THR A 39 18.79 3.51 -2.80
N ASN A 40 18.88 2.28 -3.27
CA ASN A 40 18.08 1.77 -4.39
C ASN A 40 16.59 1.88 -3.99
N ALA A 41 16.00 3.07 -4.13
CA ALA A 41 14.59 3.27 -3.86
C ALA A 41 13.84 2.31 -4.78
N ARG A 42 13.17 1.31 -4.18
CA ARG A 42 12.37 0.37 -4.95
C ARG A 42 11.39 1.22 -5.75
N LYS A 43 11.22 0.89 -7.03
CA LYS A 43 10.39 1.67 -7.97
C LYS A 43 9.00 2.04 -7.43
N TRP A 44 8.47 1.21 -6.53
CA TRP A 44 7.14 1.32 -5.97
C TRP A 44 7.12 1.71 -4.47
N THR A 45 8.25 2.14 -3.89
CA THR A 45 8.26 2.66 -2.51
C THR A 45 7.35 3.88 -2.42
N GLY A 46 6.42 3.88 -1.47
CA GLY A 46 5.46 4.98 -1.28
C GLY A 46 4.36 5.09 -2.34
N TYR A 47 4.28 4.17 -3.30
CA TYR A 47 3.26 4.21 -4.35
C TYR A 47 1.90 3.71 -3.87
N ASP A 48 0.87 4.53 -4.04
CA ASP A 48 -0.52 4.19 -3.74
C ASP A 48 -1.28 3.79 -5.03
N PRO A 49 -1.74 2.53 -5.16
CA PRO A 49 -2.47 2.08 -6.34
C PRO A 49 -3.84 2.75 -6.48
N ASP A 50 -4.20 3.13 -7.70
CA ASP A 50 -5.52 3.69 -8.01
C ASP A 50 -6.56 2.61 -8.40
N VAL A 51 -7.80 3.05 -8.64
CA VAL A 51 -8.89 2.18 -9.12
C VAL A 51 -8.53 1.39 -10.39
N VAL A 52 -7.77 2.00 -11.30
CA VAL A 52 -7.36 1.36 -12.56
C VAL A 52 -6.40 0.21 -12.27
N ASP A 53 -5.48 0.40 -11.33
CA ASP A 53 -4.53 -0.61 -10.90
C ASP A 53 -5.20 -1.83 -10.25
N PHE A 54 -6.25 -1.61 -9.45
CA PHE A 54 -7.06 -2.70 -8.91
C PHE A 54 -7.83 -3.44 -10.01
N ILE A 55 -8.43 -2.73 -10.98
CA ILE A 55 -9.14 -3.35 -12.10
C ILE A 55 -8.20 -4.16 -12.99
N ARG A 56 -6.98 -3.68 -13.23
CA ARG A 56 -5.99 -4.41 -14.04
C ARG A 56 -5.53 -5.73 -13.42
N ARG A 57 -5.79 -5.95 -12.13
CA ARG A 57 -5.55 -7.23 -11.44
C ARG A 57 -6.73 -8.20 -11.55
N CYS A 58 -7.92 -7.69 -11.85
CA CYS A 58 -9.12 -8.50 -11.95
C CYS A 58 -9.05 -9.47 -13.14
N GLU A 59 -9.62 -10.66 -12.93
CA GLU A 59 -9.77 -11.69 -13.95
C GLU A 59 -11.16 -11.63 -14.60
N THR A 60 -12.18 -11.26 -13.82
CA THR A 60 -13.59 -11.23 -14.21
C THR A 60 -14.21 -9.85 -14.06
N VAL A 61 -15.29 -9.60 -14.81
CA VAL A 61 -16.03 -8.33 -14.76
C VAL A 61 -16.69 -8.14 -13.40
N GLU A 62 -17.15 -9.23 -12.80
CA GLU A 62 -17.77 -9.29 -11.49
C GLU A 62 -16.80 -8.78 -10.41
N GLN A 63 -15.56 -9.28 -10.40
CA GLN A 63 -14.52 -8.80 -9.49
C GLN A 63 -14.27 -7.29 -9.64
N ALA A 64 -14.20 -6.80 -10.88
CA ALA A 64 -13.97 -5.38 -11.12
C ALA A 64 -15.14 -4.51 -10.63
N LYS A 65 -16.38 -4.99 -10.75
CA LYS A 65 -17.56 -4.29 -10.22
C LYS A 65 -17.54 -4.24 -8.69
N GLU A 66 -17.22 -5.35 -8.03
CA GLU A 66 -17.09 -5.40 -6.57
C GLU A 66 -16.01 -4.44 -6.06
N VAL A 67 -14.86 -4.37 -6.73
CA VAL A 67 -13.80 -3.41 -6.42
C VAL A 67 -14.31 -1.97 -6.53
N VAL A 68 -15.01 -1.63 -7.61
CA VAL A 68 -15.51 -0.26 -7.81
C VAL A 68 -16.56 0.10 -6.76
N GLU A 69 -17.47 -0.81 -6.42
CA GLU A 69 -18.47 -0.61 -5.36
C GLU A 69 -17.83 -0.48 -3.97
N TYR A 70 -16.79 -1.27 -3.69
CA TYR A 70 -16.03 -1.15 -2.46
C TYR A 70 -15.40 0.25 -2.35
N LEU A 71 -14.67 0.69 -3.38
CA LEU A 71 -14.01 2.02 -3.37
C LEU A 71 -15.03 3.17 -3.29
N GLU A 72 -16.17 3.05 -3.96
CA GLU A 72 -17.25 4.03 -3.91
C GLU A 72 -17.87 4.12 -2.50
N SER A 73 -18.16 2.98 -1.87
CA SER A 73 -18.75 2.93 -0.52
C SER A 73 -17.81 3.44 0.58
N HIS A 74 -16.49 3.36 0.38
CA HIS A 74 -15.48 3.85 1.31
C HIS A 74 -15.09 5.32 1.04
N GLY A 75 -15.66 5.95 0.01
CA GLY A 75 -15.35 7.34 -0.36
C GLY A 75 -13.99 7.51 -1.03
N GLU A 76 -13.34 6.42 -1.44
CA GLU A 76 -12.08 6.43 -2.21
C GLU A 76 -12.33 6.71 -3.70
N LEU A 77 -13.57 6.54 -4.16
CA LEU A 77 -13.99 6.81 -5.53
C LEU A 77 -15.29 7.62 -5.53
N THR A 78 -15.34 8.70 -6.31
CA THR A 78 -16.57 9.47 -6.49
C THR A 78 -17.61 8.68 -7.28
N ALA A 79 -18.89 8.92 -7.01
CA ALA A 79 -19.98 8.24 -7.72
C ALA A 79 -19.94 8.45 -9.24
N GLU A 80 -19.57 9.66 -9.68
CA GLU A 80 -19.37 9.99 -11.10
C GLU A 80 -18.28 9.11 -11.72
N ARG A 81 -17.12 9.01 -11.04
CA ARG A 81 -16.00 8.21 -11.53
C ARG A 81 -16.33 6.71 -11.48
N ALA A 82 -17.02 6.24 -10.46
CA ALA A 82 -17.49 4.87 -10.35
C ALA A 82 -18.42 4.49 -11.52
N ALA A 83 -19.34 5.39 -11.90
CA ALA A 83 -20.23 5.20 -13.03
C ALA A 83 -19.49 5.14 -14.37
N GLU A 84 -18.51 6.03 -14.60
CA GLU A 84 -17.65 5.99 -15.80
C GLU A 84 -16.90 4.66 -15.92
N VAL A 85 -16.30 4.21 -14.82
CA VAL A 85 -15.52 2.98 -14.78
C VAL A 85 -16.43 1.76 -15.03
N LYS A 86 -17.60 1.70 -14.38
CA LYS A 86 -18.61 0.65 -14.62
C LYS A 86 -19.04 0.61 -16.09
N LYS A 87 -19.24 1.78 -16.71
CA LYS A 87 -19.59 1.90 -18.14
C LYS A 87 -18.46 1.36 -19.03
N GLN A 88 -17.22 1.79 -18.81
CA GLN A 88 -16.07 1.33 -19.59
C GLN A 88 -15.84 -0.18 -19.46
N ILE A 89 -16.02 -0.76 -18.26
CA ILE A 89 -15.97 -2.22 -18.06
C ILE A 89 -17.04 -2.92 -18.89
N ALA A 90 -18.25 -2.37 -18.97
CA ALA A 90 -19.37 -2.98 -19.70
C ALA A 90 -19.21 -2.87 -21.22
N GLU A 91 -18.68 -1.76 -21.73
CA GLU A 91 -18.56 -1.49 -23.17
C GLU A 91 -17.28 -2.07 -23.77
N GLU A 92 -16.14 -1.97 -23.06
CA GLU A 92 -14.81 -2.28 -23.61
C GLU A 92 -14.12 -3.45 -22.89
N GLY A 93 -14.69 -3.93 -21.79
CA GLY A 93 -14.12 -5.00 -20.97
C GLY A 93 -12.94 -4.56 -20.11
N LEU A 94 -12.36 -5.50 -19.36
CA LEU A 94 -11.30 -5.20 -18.36
C LEU A 94 -9.97 -4.73 -18.97
N ARG A 95 -9.68 -5.14 -20.21
CA ARG A 95 -8.38 -4.88 -20.84
C ARG A 95 -8.30 -3.51 -21.52
N SER A 96 -9.40 -2.76 -21.56
CA SER A 96 -9.42 -1.33 -21.92
C SER A 96 -8.62 -0.48 -20.92
N PHE A 97 -8.55 -0.91 -19.65
CA PHE A 97 -7.75 -0.31 -18.59
C PHE A 97 -6.25 -0.63 -18.71
N GLY A 98 -5.86 -1.48 -19.66
CA GLY A 98 -4.48 -1.89 -19.92
C GLY A 98 -4.19 -3.36 -19.65
N ALA A 99 -2.93 -3.76 -19.86
CA ALA A 99 -2.48 -5.13 -19.68
C ALA A 99 -2.65 -5.60 -18.22
N LYS A 100 -2.98 -6.89 -18.05
CA LYS A 100 -3.18 -7.53 -16.75
C LYS A 100 -1.91 -7.39 -15.91
N LYS A 101 -2.06 -6.94 -14.66
CA LYS A 101 -0.98 -6.97 -13.67
C LYS A 101 -0.95 -8.34 -13.02
N ASP A 102 0.11 -9.10 -13.25
CA ASP A 102 0.28 -10.42 -12.61
C ASP A 102 0.49 -10.29 -11.11
N GLU A 103 0.38 -11.43 -10.43
CA GLU A 103 0.82 -11.57 -9.05
C GLU A 103 2.28 -11.10 -8.91
N GLY A 104 2.56 -10.39 -7.81
CA GLY A 104 3.88 -9.83 -7.56
C GLY A 104 4.28 -8.66 -8.45
N PHE A 105 3.37 -8.04 -9.22
CA PHE A 105 3.69 -6.92 -10.14
C PHE A 105 4.56 -5.82 -9.50
N TYR A 106 4.26 -5.39 -8.28
CA TYR A 106 5.04 -4.35 -7.58
C TYR A 106 6.32 -4.87 -6.91
N HIS A 107 6.57 -6.18 -6.98
CA HIS A 107 7.73 -6.85 -6.39
C HIS A 107 8.73 -7.35 -7.45
N LYS A 108 8.46 -7.15 -8.75
CA LYS A 108 9.29 -7.65 -9.86
C LYS A 108 10.67 -6.96 -9.96
N ASP A 109 10.83 -5.75 -9.41
CA ASP A 109 12.07 -4.96 -9.48
C ASP A 109 12.94 -5.06 -8.20
N ARG A 110 12.95 -6.24 -7.54
CA ARG A 110 13.73 -6.50 -6.32
C ARG A 110 15.18 -6.88 -6.61
#